data_AF-A0A0G1KG59-F1
#
_entry.id   AF-A0A0G1KG59-F1
#
_cell.length_a   1.000
_cell.length_b   1.000
_cell.length_c   1.000
_cell.angle_alpha   90.00
_cell.angle_beta   90.00
_cell.angle_gamma   90.00
#
_symmetry.space_group_name_H-M   'P 1'
#
loop_
_entity.id
_entity.type
_entity.pdbx_description
1 polymer ?
#
loop_
_entity_poly.entity_id
_entity_poly.type
_entity_poly.pdbx_seq_one_letter_code
_entity_poly.pdbx_strand_id
1 'polypeptide(L)'
;MAYKQGVGDIICYNGCMIKYYLSVVFLSVLLVPVVILYAQESPVLTASLNTNTPPAKILPASAVYADVALIDLAASGGDIYLSGIYLATDVPIGLSNFSNIYIYDDTTNALVATYPSQSENSNLVEFNFITIANGFSKTYRVKASLSASAAGSVRLGFSGFKYSPTIATQSGVPVYGNIMTLPGIVPTPTPTSTPTPTPSATPLTKSTPALLGFTTLAAVGLSEGDTVSAVNSTDPDIYIVNSWGYKRLFLNPVIFGFYGHLGGFTKVKTIVSSTRDVLVTSGLFRNCETDDPKVYGVEVMGEDSGILHWIDTSGDQAVADDPDFFKKVFCVNSDEFNWYSKGSDYTSVNQVPSYSR
;
A
#
# COMPACT_ATOMS: atom_id res chain seq x y z
N MET A 1 -49.74 -15.17 7.30
CA MET A 1 -49.01 -15.15 6.01
C MET A 1 -47.97 -16.25 6.06
N ALA A 2 -48.23 -17.34 5.33
CA ALA A 2 -47.40 -18.54 5.32
C ALA A 2 -46.52 -18.53 4.06
N TYR A 3 -45.20 -18.59 4.22
CA TYR A 3 -44.26 -18.82 3.12
C TYR A 3 -43.80 -20.27 3.16
N LYS A 4 -44.06 -20.96 2.05
CA LYS A 4 -43.87 -22.39 1.82
C LYS A 4 -42.48 -22.61 1.24
N GLN A 5 -41.67 -23.45 1.88
CA GLN A 5 -40.40 -23.95 1.32
C GLN A 5 -40.69 -24.84 0.10
N GLY A 6 -40.10 -24.49 -1.04
CA GLY A 6 -40.07 -25.32 -2.25
C GLY A 6 -38.80 -26.15 -2.28
N VAL A 7 -38.96 -27.46 -2.21
CA VAL A 7 -37.94 -28.48 -2.44
C VAL A 7 -37.75 -28.61 -3.95
N GLY A 8 -36.53 -28.46 -4.44
CA GLY A 8 -36.20 -28.65 -5.85
C GLY A 8 -35.83 -30.10 -6.13
N ASP A 9 -36.65 -30.76 -6.95
CA ASP A 9 -36.45 -32.12 -7.45
C ASP A 9 -35.31 -32.21 -8.47
N ILE A 10 -34.48 -33.25 -8.30
CA ILE A 10 -33.44 -33.67 -9.25
C ILE A 10 -34.10 -34.52 -10.35
N ILE A 11 -34.12 -34.00 -11.57
CA ILE A 11 -34.59 -34.73 -12.76
C ILE A 11 -33.43 -35.55 -13.33
N CYS A 12 -33.48 -36.87 -13.16
CA CYS A 12 -32.70 -37.83 -13.95
C CYS A 12 -33.38 -38.02 -15.31
N TYR A 13 -32.72 -37.64 -16.40
CA TYR A 13 -33.16 -38.01 -17.76
C TYR A 13 -32.65 -39.40 -18.13
N ASN A 14 -33.58 -40.34 -18.29
CA ASN A 14 -33.37 -41.62 -18.94
C ASN A 14 -34.39 -41.77 -20.08
N GLY A 15 -33.89 -41.96 -21.31
CA GLY A 15 -34.58 -42.69 -22.38
C GLY A 15 -35.31 -41.87 -23.45
N CYS A 16 -34.78 -41.92 -24.69
CA CYS A 16 -35.64 -42.10 -25.86
C CYS A 16 -34.91 -42.91 -26.94
N MET A 17 -35.38 -44.15 -27.13
CA MET A 17 -35.06 -44.99 -28.29
C MET A 17 -35.74 -44.44 -29.55
N ILE A 18 -35.01 -44.36 -30.66
CA ILE A 18 -35.61 -44.47 -32.00
C ILE A 18 -34.86 -45.57 -32.75
N LYS A 19 -35.60 -46.65 -33.07
CA LYS A 19 -35.21 -47.70 -34.00
C LYS A 19 -35.52 -47.25 -35.43
N TYR A 20 -34.54 -47.30 -36.32
CA TYR A 20 -34.75 -47.52 -37.74
C TYR A 20 -33.75 -48.57 -38.24
N TYR A 21 -34.27 -49.72 -38.66
CA TYR A 21 -33.57 -50.73 -39.42
C TYR A 21 -33.69 -50.37 -40.90
N LEU A 22 -32.56 -50.02 -41.54
CA LEU A 22 -32.44 -50.09 -42.99
C LEU A 22 -31.20 -50.93 -43.31
N SER A 23 -31.46 -52.15 -43.78
CA SER A 23 -30.45 -53.12 -44.17
C SER A 23 -29.73 -52.64 -45.43
N VAL A 24 -28.49 -52.18 -45.27
CA VAL A 24 -27.52 -52.07 -46.35
C VAL A 24 -26.37 -53.01 -46.02
N VAL A 25 -26.13 -53.97 -46.92
CA VAL A 25 -24.98 -54.87 -46.89
C VAL A 25 -23.73 -54.01 -47.13
N PHE A 26 -23.12 -53.52 -46.05
CA PHE A 26 -21.80 -52.92 -46.07
C PHE A 26 -20.80 -53.89 -45.46
N LEU A 27 -19.78 -54.21 -46.25
CA LEU A 27 -18.54 -54.85 -45.86
C LEU A 27 -18.11 -54.38 -44.46
N SER A 28 -18.23 -55.24 -43.46
CA SER A 28 -17.94 -54.94 -42.06
C SER A 28 -16.42 -54.82 -41.86
N VAL A 29 -15.86 -53.67 -42.25
CA VAL A 29 -14.60 -53.20 -41.68
C VAL A 29 -14.91 -52.89 -40.22
N LEU A 30 -14.33 -53.69 -39.34
CA LEU A 30 -14.37 -53.52 -37.89
C LEU A 30 -13.70 -52.17 -37.55
N LEU A 31 -14.45 -51.07 -37.67
CA LEU A 31 -14.06 -49.75 -37.17
C LEU A 31 -14.15 -49.81 -35.65
N VAL A 32 -13.12 -50.39 -35.04
CA VAL A 32 -12.84 -50.19 -33.62
C VAL A 32 -12.69 -48.67 -33.46
N PRO A 33 -13.53 -47.99 -32.65
CA PRO A 33 -13.26 -46.60 -32.33
C PRO A 33 -11.91 -46.57 -31.62
N VAL A 34 -10.88 -46.15 -32.35
CA VAL A 34 -9.60 -45.83 -31.75
C VAL A 34 -9.87 -44.62 -30.87
N VAL A 35 -10.12 -44.85 -29.59
CA VAL A 35 -10.13 -43.80 -28.58
C VAL A 35 -8.68 -43.35 -28.48
N ILE A 36 -8.32 -42.34 -29.27
CA ILE A 36 -7.04 -41.67 -29.13
C ILE A 36 -7.13 -40.91 -27.80
N LEU A 37 -6.65 -41.54 -26.74
CA LEU A 37 -6.37 -40.88 -25.48
C LEU A 37 -5.19 -39.94 -25.74
N TYR A 38 -5.48 -38.68 -26.04
CA TYR A 38 -4.45 -37.65 -26.02
C TYR A 38 -4.00 -37.52 -24.56
N ALA A 39 -2.74 -37.83 -24.29
CA ALA A 39 -2.15 -37.52 -23.00
C ALA A 39 -2.26 -36.00 -22.81
N GLN A 40 -3.04 -35.58 -21.82
CA GLN A 40 -3.15 -34.16 -21.48
C GLN A 40 -1.79 -33.72 -20.96
N GLU A 41 -1.15 -32.79 -21.67
CA GLU A 41 0.09 -32.17 -21.19
C GLU A 41 -0.19 -31.46 -19.86
N SER A 42 0.78 -31.47 -18.94
CA SER A 42 0.62 -30.73 -17.69
C SER A 42 0.64 -29.23 -17.99
N PRO A 43 -0.18 -28.40 -17.31
CA PRO A 43 -0.16 -26.96 -17.52
C PRO A 43 1.22 -26.37 -17.23
N VAL A 44 1.69 -25.50 -18.13
CA VAL A 44 2.95 -24.76 -18.02
C VAL A 44 2.66 -23.27 -18.09
N LEU A 45 3.23 -22.52 -17.16
CA LEU A 45 3.26 -21.06 -17.18
C LEU A 45 4.68 -20.60 -17.54
N THR A 46 4.80 -19.84 -18.62
CA THR A 46 6.08 -19.22 -19.03
C THR A 46 6.01 -17.73 -18.79
N ALA A 47 6.98 -17.19 -18.05
CA ALA A 47 7.15 -15.76 -17.86
C ALA A 47 8.28 -15.24 -18.75
N SER A 48 8.07 -14.11 -19.41
CA SER A 48 9.09 -13.45 -20.24
C SER A 48 9.01 -11.94 -20.15
N LEU A 49 10.14 -11.26 -20.33
CA LEU A 49 10.17 -9.81 -20.34
C LEU A 49 9.58 -9.29 -21.66
N ASN A 50 8.56 -8.43 -21.58
CA ASN A 50 7.93 -7.85 -22.76
C ASN A 50 8.90 -6.86 -23.45
N THR A 51 8.90 -6.81 -24.78
CA THR A 51 9.79 -5.93 -25.56
C THR A 51 9.52 -4.44 -25.34
N ASN A 52 8.33 -4.07 -24.86
CA ASN A 52 7.94 -2.71 -24.49
C ASN A 52 8.25 -2.37 -23.02
N THR A 53 9.01 -3.21 -22.32
CA THR A 53 9.50 -2.90 -20.97
C THR A 53 10.21 -1.54 -20.98
N PRO A 54 9.89 -0.63 -20.04
CA PRO A 54 10.52 0.69 -19.96
C PRO A 54 12.05 0.57 -19.95
N PRO A 55 12.79 1.39 -20.70
CA PRO A 55 14.24 1.33 -20.71
C PRO A 55 14.81 1.65 -19.33
N ALA A 56 16.09 1.32 -19.12
CA ALA A 56 16.82 1.70 -17.92
C ALA A 56 16.74 3.23 -17.72
N LYS A 57 16.48 3.66 -16.47
CA LYS A 57 16.28 5.08 -16.14
C LYS A 57 16.73 5.41 -14.72
N ILE A 58 17.04 6.68 -14.51
CA ILE A 58 17.23 7.25 -13.18
C ILE A 58 15.85 7.68 -12.68
N LEU A 59 15.46 7.22 -11.50
CA LEU A 59 14.23 7.66 -10.86
C LEU A 59 14.55 8.80 -9.87
N PRO A 60 13.76 9.89 -9.84
CA PRO A 60 13.91 10.92 -8.82
C PRO A 60 13.50 10.38 -7.44
N ALA A 61 13.98 11.03 -6.38
CA ALA A 61 13.60 10.67 -5.02
C ALA A 61 12.09 10.82 -4.87
N SER A 62 11.47 9.90 -4.13
CA SER A 62 10.01 9.89 -3.93
C SER A 62 9.18 9.75 -5.22
N ALA A 63 9.75 9.19 -6.31
CA ALA A 63 8.98 8.87 -7.51
C ALA A 63 7.80 7.95 -7.15
N VAL A 64 6.60 8.30 -7.59
CA VAL A 64 5.36 7.56 -7.36
C VAL A 64 4.85 6.99 -8.69
N TYR A 65 4.35 5.75 -8.67
CA TYR A 65 3.81 5.06 -9.85
C TYR A 65 4.75 5.02 -11.08
N ALA A 66 6.06 4.92 -10.87
CA ALA A 66 7.01 4.77 -11.95
C ALA A 66 6.83 3.40 -12.62
N ASP A 67 6.66 3.36 -13.94
CA ASP A 67 6.66 2.09 -14.69
C ASP A 67 8.06 1.45 -14.62
N VAL A 68 8.15 0.19 -14.19
CA VAL A 68 9.44 -0.50 -13.94
C VAL A 68 9.63 -1.76 -14.77
N ALA A 69 8.55 -2.49 -15.09
CA ALA A 69 8.61 -3.71 -15.89
C ALA A 69 7.28 -3.95 -16.63
N LEU A 70 7.35 -4.55 -17.82
CA LEU A 70 6.21 -5.22 -18.45
C LEU A 70 6.57 -6.71 -18.63
N ILE A 71 5.77 -7.61 -18.08
CA ILE A 71 6.06 -9.05 -18.07
C ILE A 71 4.90 -9.80 -18.73
N ASP A 72 5.22 -10.62 -19.73
CA ASP A 72 4.28 -11.51 -20.39
C ASP A 72 4.23 -12.85 -19.68
N LEU A 73 3.01 -13.32 -19.40
CA LEU A 73 2.71 -14.63 -18.86
C LEU A 73 1.93 -15.44 -19.90
N ALA A 74 2.51 -16.52 -20.41
CA ALA A 74 1.92 -17.40 -21.42
C ALA A 74 1.56 -18.77 -20.83
N ALA A 75 0.34 -19.25 -21.12
CA ALA A 75 -0.15 -20.56 -20.69
C ALA A 75 -0.06 -21.58 -21.84
N SER A 76 0.45 -22.78 -21.54
CA SER A 76 0.41 -23.94 -22.43
C SER A 76 0.09 -25.23 -21.67
N GLY A 77 -0.31 -26.30 -22.36
CA GLY A 77 -0.69 -27.59 -21.75
C GLY A 77 -2.03 -27.57 -20.98
N GLY A 78 -2.58 -26.40 -20.69
CA GLY A 78 -3.86 -26.24 -20.00
C GLY A 78 -4.06 -24.81 -19.50
N ASP A 79 -5.23 -24.53 -18.94
CA ASP A 79 -5.52 -23.23 -18.33
C ASP A 79 -4.71 -23.07 -17.03
N ILE A 80 -4.24 -21.85 -16.79
CA ILE A 80 -3.48 -21.49 -15.60
C ILE A 80 -4.36 -20.63 -14.68
N TYR A 81 -4.37 -20.98 -13.39
CA TYR A 81 -5.12 -20.28 -12.35
C TYR A 81 -4.16 -19.73 -11.30
N LEU A 82 -3.96 -18.41 -11.32
CA LEU A 82 -3.06 -17.70 -10.40
C LEU A 82 -3.85 -17.10 -9.24
N SER A 83 -3.30 -17.22 -8.03
CA SER A 83 -3.81 -16.55 -6.83
C SER A 83 -2.77 -15.64 -6.16
N GLY A 84 -1.56 -15.55 -6.71
CA GLY A 84 -0.53 -14.64 -6.24
C GLY A 84 0.74 -14.65 -7.08
N ILE A 85 1.54 -13.59 -6.93
CA ILE A 85 2.84 -13.41 -7.59
C ILE A 85 3.90 -13.13 -6.52
N TYR A 86 5.02 -13.85 -6.59
CA TYR A 86 6.19 -13.55 -5.76
C TYR A 86 7.03 -12.48 -6.46
N LEU A 87 7.24 -11.36 -5.78
CA LEU A 87 8.11 -10.27 -6.21
C LEU A 87 9.55 -10.54 -5.78
N ALA A 88 10.50 -10.07 -6.59
CA ALA A 88 11.90 -10.08 -6.23
C ALA A 88 12.66 -8.93 -6.90
N THR A 89 13.83 -8.67 -6.34
CA THR A 89 14.84 -7.79 -6.90
C THR A 89 16.13 -8.56 -7.17
N ASP A 90 16.94 -8.07 -8.10
CA ASP A 90 18.24 -8.67 -8.40
C ASP A 90 19.33 -8.35 -7.35
N VAL A 91 19.04 -7.43 -6.44
CA VAL A 91 19.83 -7.13 -5.24
C VAL A 91 19.14 -7.67 -3.98
N PRO A 92 19.90 -8.28 -3.04
CA PRO A 92 19.35 -8.70 -1.75
C PRO A 92 18.67 -7.54 -1.02
N ILE A 93 17.51 -7.80 -0.41
CA ILE A 93 16.73 -6.81 0.36
C ILE A 93 16.26 -5.62 -0.51
N GLY A 94 16.40 -5.70 -1.85
CA GLY A 94 16.08 -4.59 -2.75
C GLY A 94 14.60 -4.19 -2.77
N LEU A 95 13.69 -5.04 -2.29
CA LEU A 95 12.27 -4.68 -2.12
C LEU A 95 12.07 -3.53 -1.11
N SER A 96 12.98 -3.34 -0.14
CA SER A 96 12.94 -2.21 0.81
C SER A 96 13.15 -0.83 0.16
N ASN A 97 13.63 -0.78 -1.08
CA ASN A 97 13.72 0.45 -1.86
C ASN A 97 12.35 0.94 -2.37
N PHE A 98 11.28 0.16 -2.16
CA PHE A 98 9.95 0.49 -2.65
C PHE A 98 8.98 0.61 -1.48
N SER A 99 8.27 1.73 -1.43
CA SER A 99 7.16 1.93 -0.48
C SER A 99 5.93 1.16 -0.92
N ASN A 100 5.66 1.14 -2.22
CA ASN A 100 4.57 0.38 -2.82
C ASN A 100 4.95 -0.18 -4.19
N ILE A 101 4.42 -1.36 -4.54
CA ILE A 101 4.49 -1.91 -5.90
C ILE A 101 3.08 -2.27 -6.34
N TYR A 102 2.71 -1.89 -7.55
CA TYR A 102 1.39 -2.09 -8.11
C TYR A 102 1.50 -2.93 -9.38
N ILE A 103 0.67 -3.96 -9.49
CA ILE A 103 0.59 -4.82 -10.67
C ILE A 103 -0.72 -4.51 -11.38
N TYR A 104 -0.63 -4.10 -12.64
CA TYR A 104 -1.77 -3.83 -13.50
C TYR A 104 -1.84 -4.87 -14.63
N ASP A 105 -3.04 -5.32 -15.00
CA ASP A 105 -3.27 -6.00 -16.27
C ASP A 105 -3.13 -4.93 -17.38
N ASP A 106 -2.15 -5.09 -18.26
CA ASP A 106 -1.77 -4.02 -19.20
C ASP A 106 -2.84 -3.75 -20.27
N THR A 107 -3.64 -4.77 -20.61
CA THR A 107 -4.69 -4.66 -21.62
C THR A 107 -5.90 -3.91 -21.08
N THR A 108 -6.30 -4.21 -19.85
CA THR A 108 -7.49 -3.62 -19.21
C THR A 108 -7.17 -2.40 -18.37
N ASN A 109 -5.89 -2.16 -18.07
CA ASN A 109 -5.40 -1.17 -17.10
C ASN A 109 -6.03 -1.34 -15.69
N ALA A 110 -6.53 -2.54 -15.38
CA ALA A 110 -7.10 -2.85 -14.08
C ALA A 110 -5.99 -3.14 -13.07
N LEU A 111 -6.09 -2.58 -11.86
CA LEU A 111 -5.20 -2.92 -10.75
C LEU A 111 -5.50 -4.37 -10.32
N VAL A 112 -4.49 -5.21 -10.41
CA VAL A 112 -4.55 -6.62 -10.03
C VAL A 112 -4.18 -6.78 -8.56
N ALA A 113 -3.09 -6.13 -8.14
CA ALA A 113 -2.57 -6.32 -6.80
C ALA A 113 -1.60 -5.21 -6.35
N THR A 114 -1.42 -5.07 -5.03
CA THR A 114 -0.54 -4.08 -4.39
C THR A 114 0.36 -4.72 -3.34
N TYR A 115 1.63 -4.32 -3.33
CA TYR A 115 2.65 -4.63 -2.33
C TYR A 115 2.95 -3.39 -1.48
N PRO A 116 3.24 -3.51 -0.17
CA PRO A 116 3.19 -4.74 0.62
C PRO A 116 1.75 -5.28 0.71
N SER A 117 1.60 -6.60 0.59
CA SER A 117 0.31 -7.24 0.79
C SER A 117 0.15 -7.64 2.27
N GLN A 118 -1.08 -7.87 2.72
CA GLN A 118 -1.37 -8.39 4.07
C GLN A 118 -0.97 -9.88 4.24
N SER A 119 -0.21 -10.45 3.31
CA SER A 119 0.23 -11.85 3.35
C SER A 119 1.32 -12.04 4.40
N GLU A 120 1.37 -13.22 5.02
CA GLU A 120 2.45 -13.62 5.92
C GLU A 120 3.82 -13.68 5.22
N ASN A 121 3.82 -13.80 3.89
CA ASN A 121 5.04 -13.81 3.10
C ASN A 121 5.36 -12.40 2.56
N SER A 122 6.48 -11.85 3.03
CA SER A 122 6.93 -10.48 2.77
C SER A 122 7.30 -10.18 1.31
N ASN A 123 7.27 -11.14 0.40
CA ASN A 123 7.45 -10.91 -1.04
C ASN A 123 6.31 -11.48 -1.90
N LEU A 124 5.26 -12.03 -1.30
CA LEU A 124 4.08 -12.50 -2.01
C LEU A 124 3.05 -11.37 -2.10
N VAL A 125 2.48 -11.18 -3.29
CA VAL A 125 1.28 -10.38 -3.48
C VAL A 125 0.14 -11.30 -3.89
N GLU A 126 -0.89 -11.39 -3.05
CA GLU A 126 -2.07 -12.22 -3.28
C GLU A 126 -3.20 -11.41 -3.91
N PHE A 127 -4.01 -12.07 -4.72
CA PHE A 127 -5.15 -11.46 -5.42
C PHE A 127 -6.24 -12.49 -5.70
N ASN A 128 -7.42 -12.01 -6.12
CA ASN A 128 -8.49 -12.88 -6.60
C ASN A 128 -8.07 -13.62 -7.87
N PHE A 129 -8.54 -14.86 -8.02
CA PHE A 129 -8.14 -15.75 -9.11
C PHE A 129 -8.07 -15.07 -10.48
N ILE A 130 -6.91 -15.21 -11.14
CA ILE A 130 -6.73 -14.84 -12.54
C ILE A 130 -6.59 -16.11 -13.37
N THR A 131 -7.36 -16.19 -14.45
CA THR A 131 -7.23 -17.26 -15.43
C THR A 131 -6.48 -16.77 -16.66
N ILE A 132 -5.49 -17.56 -17.10
CA ILE A 132 -4.86 -17.45 -18.40
C ILE A 132 -5.22 -18.72 -19.17
N ALA A 133 -6.06 -18.58 -20.20
CA ALA A 133 -6.50 -19.71 -21.00
C ALA A 133 -5.35 -20.34 -21.78
N ASN A 134 -5.41 -21.66 -21.99
CA ASN A 134 -4.39 -22.40 -22.74
C ASN A 134 -4.17 -21.79 -24.14
N GLY A 135 -2.91 -21.53 -24.50
CA GLY A 135 -2.53 -20.91 -25.77
C GLY A 135 -2.65 -19.38 -25.80
N PHE A 136 -3.03 -18.75 -24.69
CA PHE A 136 -3.08 -17.29 -24.56
C PHE A 136 -1.96 -16.75 -23.67
N SER A 137 -1.66 -15.47 -23.88
CA SER A 137 -0.74 -14.70 -23.06
C SER A 137 -1.44 -13.49 -22.44
N LYS A 138 -1.01 -13.10 -21.23
CA LYS A 138 -1.37 -11.84 -20.59
C LYS A 138 -0.14 -11.03 -20.28
N THR A 139 -0.20 -9.72 -20.48
CA THR A 139 0.88 -8.80 -20.12
C THR A 139 0.52 -8.06 -18.84
N TYR A 140 1.45 -8.01 -17.89
CA TYR A 140 1.30 -7.28 -16.64
C TYR A 140 2.32 -6.16 -16.56
N ARG A 141 1.82 -4.96 -16.25
CA ARG A 141 2.63 -3.78 -16.00
C ARG A 141 2.90 -3.65 -14.52
N VAL A 142 4.17 -3.59 -14.15
CA VAL A 142 4.61 -3.32 -12.79
C VAL A 142 4.93 -1.84 -12.67
N LYS A 143 4.30 -1.19 -11.68
CA LYS A 143 4.62 0.18 -11.26
C LYS A 143 5.15 0.18 -9.85
N ALA A 144 6.06 1.09 -9.52
CA ALA A 144 6.60 1.18 -8.17
C ALA A 144 6.63 2.62 -7.67
N SER A 145 6.46 2.78 -6.36
CA SER A 145 6.74 4.01 -5.63
C SER A 145 7.97 3.78 -4.77
N LEU A 146 8.92 4.71 -4.82
CA LEU A 146 10.17 4.58 -4.09
C LEU A 146 9.97 4.87 -2.60
N SER A 147 10.74 4.18 -1.74
CA SER A 147 10.87 4.56 -0.34
C SER A 147 11.79 5.78 -0.21
N ALA A 148 11.71 6.51 0.91
CA ALA A 148 12.57 7.66 1.16
C ALA A 148 14.06 7.29 1.25
N SER A 149 14.34 6.04 1.62
CA SER A 149 15.70 5.47 1.72
C SER A 149 16.18 4.76 0.46
N ALA A 150 15.41 4.82 -0.64
CA ALA A 150 15.68 4.08 -1.87
C ALA A 150 17.04 4.46 -2.47
N ALA A 151 17.94 3.49 -2.66
CA ALA A 151 19.30 3.76 -3.12
C ALA A 151 19.86 2.68 -4.04
N GLY A 152 20.85 3.04 -4.85
CA GLY A 152 21.62 2.11 -5.69
C GLY A 152 20.95 1.76 -7.01
N SER A 153 21.38 0.65 -7.61
CA SER A 153 20.83 0.15 -8.87
C SER A 153 20.06 -1.14 -8.61
N VAL A 154 18.81 -1.20 -9.06
CA VAL A 154 17.92 -2.36 -8.83
C VAL A 154 17.10 -2.68 -10.07
N ARG A 155 16.87 -3.97 -10.30
CA ARG A 155 15.83 -4.48 -11.18
C ARG A 155 14.73 -5.11 -10.34
N LEU A 156 13.48 -4.88 -10.71
CA LEU A 156 12.29 -5.42 -10.06
C LEU A 156 11.54 -6.33 -11.04
N GLY A 157 11.00 -7.44 -10.55
CA GLY A 157 10.19 -8.35 -11.34
C GLY A 157 9.62 -9.52 -10.54
N PHE A 158 9.36 -10.63 -11.23
CA PHE A 158 8.69 -11.80 -10.66
C PHE A 158 9.68 -12.94 -10.44
N SER A 159 9.66 -13.54 -9.24
CA SER A 159 10.48 -14.72 -8.91
C SER A 159 9.71 -16.04 -8.91
N GLY A 160 8.38 -15.99 -8.95
CA GLY A 160 7.54 -17.18 -8.95
C GLY A 160 6.06 -16.85 -8.82
N PHE A 161 5.23 -17.88 -8.77
CA PHE A 161 3.78 -17.74 -8.77
C PHE A 161 3.13 -18.65 -7.72
N LYS A 162 1.98 -18.21 -7.18
CA LYS A 162 1.10 -19.03 -6.34
C LYS A 162 -0.11 -19.45 -7.18
N TYR A 163 -0.35 -20.76 -7.20
CA TYR A 163 -1.43 -21.37 -7.97
C TYR A 163 -2.57 -21.83 -7.07
N SER A 164 -3.79 -21.81 -7.59
CA SER A 164 -4.95 -22.44 -6.96
C SER A 164 -6.06 -22.61 -7.99
N PRO A 165 -6.68 -23.79 -8.15
CA PRO A 165 -6.44 -25.04 -7.42
C PRO A 165 -5.33 -25.92 -8.01
N THR A 166 -4.98 -25.73 -9.27
CA THR A 166 -4.07 -26.63 -10.01
C THR A 166 -2.66 -26.08 -10.02
N ILE A 167 -1.67 -26.90 -9.65
CA ILE A 167 -0.25 -26.53 -9.76
C ILE A 167 0.19 -26.65 -11.22
N ALA A 168 0.85 -25.61 -11.73
CA ALA A 168 1.48 -25.63 -13.04
C ALA A 168 3.01 -25.71 -12.91
N THR A 169 3.67 -26.26 -13.93
CA THR A 169 5.11 -26.10 -14.06
C THR A 169 5.41 -24.67 -14.48
N GLN A 170 6.39 -24.03 -13.84
CA GLN A 170 6.77 -22.66 -14.16
C GLN A 170 8.11 -22.61 -14.90
N SER A 171 8.21 -21.71 -15.88
CA SER A 171 9.43 -21.44 -16.66
C SER A 171 9.64 -19.94 -16.81
N GLY A 172 10.90 -19.52 -16.99
CA GLY A 172 11.26 -18.13 -17.23
C GLY A 172 11.24 -17.22 -15.99
N VAL A 173 11.14 -17.77 -14.79
CA VAL A 173 11.37 -17.05 -13.52
C VAL A 173 12.75 -17.40 -12.93
N PRO A 174 13.45 -16.44 -12.30
CA PRO A 174 13.05 -15.05 -12.14
C PRO A 174 13.14 -14.26 -13.46
N VAL A 175 12.19 -13.35 -13.66
CA VAL A 175 12.17 -12.38 -14.77
C VAL A 175 12.17 -10.98 -14.19
N TYR A 176 13.09 -10.14 -14.63
CA TYR A 176 13.28 -8.79 -14.13
C TYR A 176 13.14 -7.75 -15.23
N GLY A 177 12.64 -6.57 -14.88
CA GLY A 177 12.70 -5.39 -15.73
C GLY A 177 14.13 -4.88 -15.98
N ASN A 178 14.23 -3.72 -16.62
CA ASN A 178 15.50 -3.05 -16.84
C ASN A 178 16.04 -2.42 -15.55
N ILE A 179 17.35 -2.12 -15.54
CA ILE A 179 18.02 -1.51 -14.38
C ILE A 179 17.44 -0.11 -14.12
N MET A 180 17.03 0.13 -12.87
CA MET A 180 16.69 1.46 -12.39
C MET A 180 17.78 1.96 -11.48
N THR A 181 18.25 3.18 -11.73
CA THR A 181 19.16 3.88 -10.82
C THR A 181 18.34 4.72 -9.87
N LEU A 182 18.39 4.38 -8.60
CA LEU A 182 17.72 5.08 -7.52
C LEU A 182 18.63 6.19 -7.01
N PRO A 183 18.07 7.32 -6.56
CA PRO A 183 18.84 8.39 -5.99
C PRO A 183 19.31 7.91 -4.63
N GLY A 184 20.55 7.40 -4.57
CA GLY A 184 21.16 7.15 -3.27
C GLY A 184 21.10 8.42 -2.44
N ILE A 185 21.04 8.28 -1.11
CA ILE A 185 21.50 9.36 -0.26
C ILE A 185 22.87 9.74 -0.78
N VAL A 186 22.98 10.89 -1.46
CA VAL A 186 24.29 11.46 -1.76
C VAL A 186 24.89 11.59 -0.37
N PRO A 187 25.95 10.83 -0.02
CA PRO A 187 26.52 10.96 1.30
C PRO A 187 26.85 12.43 1.41
N THR A 188 26.12 13.11 2.28
CA THR A 188 26.46 14.49 2.61
C THR A 188 27.90 14.38 3.08
N PRO A 189 28.87 15.00 2.38
CA PRO A 189 30.27 14.74 2.61
C PRO A 189 30.51 14.90 4.10
N THR A 190 30.90 13.82 4.77
CA THR A 190 31.21 13.84 6.20
C THR A 190 32.22 14.96 6.39
N PRO A 191 31.87 16.07 7.07
CA PRO A 191 32.80 17.17 7.20
C PRO A 191 34.00 16.66 7.99
N THR A 192 35.16 16.60 7.34
CA THR A 192 36.44 16.44 8.02
C THR A 192 36.50 17.55 9.06
N SER A 193 36.63 17.16 10.33
CA SER A 193 36.63 18.04 11.50
C SER A 193 37.83 19.00 11.48
N THR A 194 37.73 20.02 10.66
CA THR A 194 38.40 21.30 10.86
C THR A 194 37.47 22.12 11.76
N PRO A 195 37.94 22.81 12.81
CA PRO A 195 37.10 23.67 13.63
C PRO A 195 36.68 24.88 12.81
N THR A 196 35.70 24.68 11.94
CA THR A 196 34.97 25.72 11.24
C THR A 196 33.83 26.15 12.15
N PRO A 197 33.62 27.46 12.39
CA PRO A 197 32.54 27.93 13.24
C PRO A 197 31.23 27.32 12.75
N THR A 198 30.52 26.66 13.66
CA THR A 198 29.19 26.11 13.45
C THR A 198 28.36 27.14 12.70
N PRO A 199 27.96 26.90 11.43
CA PRO A 199 26.95 27.74 10.82
C PRO A 199 25.72 27.59 11.72
N SER A 200 25.35 28.68 12.39
CA SER A 200 24.10 28.80 13.10
C SER A 200 23.02 28.48 12.08
N ALA A 201 22.44 27.28 12.17
CA ALA A 201 21.34 26.88 11.31
C ALA A 201 20.28 27.96 11.46
N THR A 202 19.98 28.68 10.39
CA THR A 202 18.87 29.63 10.38
C THR A 202 17.65 28.82 10.82
N PRO A 203 17.06 29.12 12.00
CA PRO A 203 15.97 28.33 12.52
C PRO A 203 14.83 28.40 11.51
N LEU A 204 14.49 27.25 10.91
CA LEU A 204 13.24 27.11 10.18
C LEU A 204 12.14 27.40 11.20
N THR A 205 11.50 28.55 11.04
CA THR A 205 10.42 28.98 11.92
C THR A 205 9.24 28.04 11.71
N LYS A 206 9.08 27.06 12.60
CA LYS A 206 7.91 26.19 12.66
C LYS A 206 6.65 27.05 12.74
N SER A 207 5.63 26.74 11.94
CA SER A 207 4.35 27.45 11.99
C SER A 207 3.74 27.31 13.38
N THR A 208 3.31 28.43 13.96
CA THR A 208 2.53 28.46 15.19
C THR A 208 1.09 28.89 14.86
N PRO A 209 0.09 28.48 15.66
CA PRO A 209 -1.28 28.91 15.45
C PRO A 209 -1.40 30.45 15.43
N ALA A 210 -0.67 31.14 16.33
CA ALA A 210 -0.63 32.60 16.34
C ALA A 210 -0.09 33.21 15.03
N LEU A 211 0.91 32.60 14.40
CA LEU A 211 1.44 33.03 13.10
C LEU A 211 0.41 32.87 11.97
N LEU A 212 -0.48 31.89 12.08
CA LEU A 212 -1.58 31.66 11.14
C LEU A 212 -2.86 32.45 11.49
N GLY A 213 -2.79 33.36 12.47
CA GLY A 213 -3.93 34.18 12.88
C GLY A 213 -4.95 33.46 13.76
N PHE A 214 -4.63 32.28 14.29
CA PHE A 214 -5.46 31.65 15.32
C PHE A 214 -5.47 32.49 16.60
N THR A 215 -6.66 32.70 17.14
CA THR A 215 -6.85 33.41 18.42
C THR A 215 -7.38 32.46 19.49
N THR A 216 -8.54 31.86 19.26
CA THR A 216 -9.17 30.87 20.13
C THR A 216 -10.04 29.92 19.33
N LEU A 217 -10.33 28.72 19.86
CA LEU A 217 -11.29 27.80 19.25
C LEU A 217 -12.71 28.41 19.19
N ALA A 218 -13.13 29.12 20.24
CA ALA A 218 -14.45 29.75 20.29
C ALA A 218 -14.66 30.79 19.18
N ALA A 219 -13.62 31.57 18.84
CA ALA A 219 -13.66 32.54 17.74
C ALA A 219 -13.91 31.89 16.37
N VAL A 220 -13.61 30.59 16.24
CA VAL A 220 -13.86 29.80 15.04
C VAL A 220 -14.98 28.76 15.22
N GLY A 221 -15.79 28.87 16.28
CA GLY A 221 -16.94 27.99 16.52
C GLY A 221 -16.58 26.57 16.96
N LEU A 222 -15.38 26.37 17.50
CA LEU A 222 -14.86 25.08 17.96
C LEU A 222 -14.65 25.03 19.48
N SER A 223 -14.45 23.83 20.00
CA SER A 223 -14.15 23.49 21.39
C SER A 223 -13.06 22.41 21.44
N GLU A 224 -12.36 22.30 22.57
CA GLU A 224 -11.33 21.26 22.79
C GLU A 224 -11.92 19.88 22.49
N GLY A 225 -11.18 19.06 21.74
CA GLY A 225 -11.58 17.70 21.40
C GLY A 225 -12.63 17.59 20.29
N ASP A 226 -13.08 18.71 19.70
CA ASP A 226 -13.93 18.65 18.52
C ASP A 226 -13.22 17.91 17.38
N THR A 227 -13.93 16.96 16.78
CA THR A 227 -13.52 16.33 15.53
C THR A 227 -14.03 17.18 14.36
N VAL A 228 -13.16 17.54 13.42
CA VAL A 228 -13.48 18.44 12.31
C VAL A 228 -13.05 17.87 10.95
N SER A 229 -13.77 18.25 9.91
CA SER A 229 -13.40 18.05 8.50
C SER A 229 -13.81 19.28 7.68
N ALA A 230 -13.18 19.50 6.53
CA ALA A 230 -13.38 20.72 5.73
C ALA A 230 -14.47 20.57 4.65
N VAL A 231 -15.48 21.45 4.65
CA VAL A 231 -16.43 21.59 3.53
C VAL A 231 -15.74 22.05 2.27
N ASN A 232 -16.28 21.62 1.12
CA ASN A 232 -15.82 22.06 -0.19
C ASN A 232 -14.32 21.81 -0.39
N SER A 233 -13.75 20.88 0.38
CA SER A 233 -12.42 20.36 0.19
C SER A 233 -12.53 18.97 -0.44
N THR A 234 -11.57 18.64 -1.28
CA THR A 234 -11.36 17.25 -1.72
C THR A 234 -10.63 16.43 -0.66
N ASP A 235 -10.28 17.05 0.47
CA ASP A 235 -9.60 16.43 1.61
C ASP A 235 -10.63 15.67 2.49
N PRO A 236 -10.65 14.31 2.46
CA PRO A 236 -11.54 13.52 3.30
C PRO A 236 -11.09 13.45 4.77
N ASP A 237 -9.96 14.09 5.12
CA ASP A 237 -9.34 13.91 6.41
C ASP A 237 -10.19 14.44 7.56
N ILE A 238 -10.06 13.75 8.70
CA ILE A 238 -10.67 14.13 9.97
C ILE A 238 -9.55 14.49 10.94
N TYR A 239 -9.75 15.59 11.64
CA TYR A 239 -8.82 16.08 12.64
C TYR A 239 -9.50 16.19 14.00
N ILE A 240 -8.74 16.01 15.09
CA ILE A 240 -9.16 16.42 16.44
C ILE A 240 -8.38 17.68 16.84
N VAL A 241 -9.07 18.70 17.34
CA VAL A 241 -8.47 20.02 17.66
C VAL A 241 -8.24 20.20 19.15
N ASN A 242 -7.25 21.02 19.51
CA ASN A 242 -7.00 21.42 20.89
C ASN A 242 -7.08 22.95 21.09
N SER A 243 -7.08 23.38 22.35
CA SER A 243 -7.34 24.74 22.82
C SER A 243 -6.23 25.70 22.43
N TRP A 244 -5.08 25.17 22.06
CA TRP A 244 -3.89 25.92 21.63
C TRP A 244 -3.89 26.20 20.13
N GLY A 245 -4.88 25.70 19.38
CA GLY A 245 -4.98 25.89 17.93
C GLY A 245 -4.18 24.86 17.13
N TYR A 246 -3.80 23.74 17.76
CA TYR A 246 -3.27 22.60 17.04
C TYR A 246 -4.37 21.61 16.70
N LYS A 247 -4.13 20.82 15.65
CA LYS A 247 -4.99 19.72 15.25
C LYS A 247 -4.16 18.46 15.01
N ARG A 248 -4.71 17.30 15.30
CA ARG A 248 -4.11 15.99 14.96
C ARG A 248 -4.96 15.32 13.90
N LEU A 249 -4.30 14.81 12.87
CA LEU A 249 -4.93 13.98 11.84
C LEU A 249 -5.23 12.57 12.37
N PHE A 250 -6.44 12.06 12.10
CA PHE A 250 -6.69 10.62 12.13
C PHE A 250 -6.28 10.03 10.78
N LEU A 251 -5.12 9.37 10.75
CA LEU A 251 -4.45 9.02 9.49
C LEU A 251 -5.28 8.08 8.61
N ASN A 252 -6.16 7.26 9.18
CA ASN A 252 -7.10 6.45 8.42
C ASN A 252 -8.42 6.24 9.20
N PRO A 253 -9.49 5.75 8.53
CA PRO A 253 -10.79 5.51 9.17
C PRO A 253 -10.77 4.47 10.30
N VAL A 254 -9.86 3.50 10.26
CA VAL A 254 -9.72 2.47 11.31
C VAL A 254 -9.24 3.11 12.61
N ILE A 255 -8.23 3.99 12.52
CA ILE A 255 -7.71 4.75 13.66
C ILE A 255 -8.81 5.63 14.26
N PHE A 256 -9.58 6.32 13.43
CA PHE A 256 -10.73 7.10 13.93
C PHE A 256 -11.76 6.20 14.64
N GLY A 257 -11.96 4.98 14.16
CA GLY A 257 -12.80 3.96 14.78
C GLY A 257 -12.37 3.57 16.21
N PHE A 258 -11.08 3.65 16.55
CA PHE A 258 -10.59 3.42 17.92
C PHE A 258 -11.13 4.45 18.93
N TYR A 259 -11.64 5.59 18.45
CA TYR A 259 -12.21 6.66 19.26
C TYR A 259 -13.73 6.70 19.17
N GLY A 260 -14.39 5.55 19.19
CA GLY A 260 -15.86 5.46 19.13
C GLY A 260 -16.60 6.33 20.17
N HIS A 261 -15.95 6.62 21.31
CA HIS A 261 -16.48 7.51 22.34
C HIS A 261 -16.63 8.98 21.88
N LEU A 262 -15.97 9.39 20.80
CA LEU A 262 -16.15 10.71 20.17
C LEU A 262 -17.45 10.79 19.34
N GLY A 263 -18.21 9.70 19.24
CA GLY A 263 -19.51 9.64 18.55
C GLY A 263 -19.42 9.41 17.03
N GLY A 264 -18.23 9.05 16.53
CA GLY A 264 -17.99 8.66 15.15
C GLY A 264 -18.26 9.77 14.12
N PHE A 265 -18.43 9.37 12.85
CA PHE A 265 -18.54 10.30 11.73
C PHE A 265 -19.72 11.29 11.85
N THR A 266 -20.78 10.91 12.57
CA THR A 266 -21.95 11.77 12.79
C THR A 266 -21.70 12.98 13.69
N LYS A 267 -20.60 12.96 14.46
CA LYS A 267 -20.18 14.05 15.33
C LYS A 267 -19.04 14.88 14.75
N VAL A 268 -18.52 14.52 13.58
CA VAL A 268 -17.52 15.30 12.88
C VAL A 268 -18.15 16.62 12.45
N LYS A 269 -17.64 17.72 12.99
CA LYS A 269 -18.04 19.07 12.63
C LYS A 269 -17.46 19.42 11.27
N THR A 270 -18.24 20.17 10.54
CA THR A 270 -17.98 20.50 9.16
C THR A 270 -17.64 21.99 9.09
N ILE A 271 -16.36 22.32 8.86
CA ILE A 271 -15.81 23.69 8.91
C ILE A 271 -15.35 24.13 7.52
N VAL A 272 -15.21 25.44 7.26
CA VAL A 272 -14.62 25.91 6.00
C VAL A 272 -13.10 25.72 5.99
N SER A 273 -12.50 25.49 4.82
CA SER A 273 -11.05 25.27 4.69
C SER A 273 -10.21 26.39 5.32
N SER A 274 -10.62 27.66 5.19
CA SER A 274 -9.91 28.78 5.83
C SER A 274 -9.86 28.66 7.36
N THR A 275 -10.90 28.12 7.99
CA THR A 275 -10.90 27.83 9.44
C THR A 275 -9.99 26.64 9.76
N ARG A 276 -9.96 25.61 8.91
CA ARG A 276 -9.04 24.48 9.07
C ARG A 276 -7.58 24.94 8.96
N ASP A 277 -7.30 25.87 8.06
CA ASP A 277 -5.94 26.27 7.70
C ASP A 277 -5.29 27.22 8.72
N VAL A 278 -6.06 27.86 9.61
CA VAL A 278 -5.50 28.60 10.76
C VAL A 278 -5.05 27.66 11.90
N LEU A 279 -5.46 26.40 11.88
CA LEU A 279 -5.04 25.38 12.84
C LEU A 279 -3.80 24.64 12.34
N VAL A 280 -2.77 24.53 13.18
CA VAL A 280 -1.51 23.86 12.83
C VAL A 280 -1.60 22.36 13.07
N THR A 281 -1.27 21.54 12.08
CA THR A 281 -1.22 20.08 12.26
C THR A 281 -0.03 19.68 13.14
N SER A 282 -0.27 18.86 14.15
CA SER A 282 0.77 18.25 14.97
C SER A 282 0.90 16.76 14.69
N GLY A 283 2.13 16.29 14.55
CA GLY A 283 2.51 14.88 14.51
C GLY A 283 3.13 14.37 15.81
N LEU A 284 2.92 15.05 16.95
CA LEU A 284 3.52 14.67 18.24
C LEU A 284 2.52 13.90 19.11
N PHE A 285 2.79 12.63 19.40
CA PHE A 285 1.89 11.74 20.13
C PHE A 285 2.50 11.24 21.44
N ARG A 286 1.64 10.97 22.42
CA ARG A 286 1.97 10.29 23.68
C ARG A 286 0.90 9.25 23.97
N ASN A 287 1.27 8.02 24.31
CA ASN A 287 0.28 7.05 24.79
C ASN A 287 -0.12 7.40 26.24
N CYS A 288 -1.30 7.98 26.39
CA CYS A 288 -1.78 8.46 27.68
C CYS A 288 -2.53 7.39 28.48
N GLU A 289 -2.90 6.26 27.87
CA GLU A 289 -3.52 5.14 28.60
C GLU A 289 -2.51 4.37 29.44
N THR A 290 -1.26 4.29 28.96
CA THR A 290 -0.15 3.65 29.69
C THR A 290 0.69 4.64 30.48
N ASP A 291 0.33 5.92 30.49
CA ASP A 291 1.11 7.03 31.04
C ASP A 291 2.57 7.04 30.56
N ASP A 292 2.80 6.69 29.29
CA ASP A 292 4.16 6.57 28.74
C ASP A 292 4.85 7.94 28.78
N PRO A 293 5.99 8.14 29.48
CA PRO A 293 6.65 9.44 29.53
C PRO A 293 7.23 9.88 28.18
N LYS A 294 7.32 8.99 27.20
CA LYS A 294 7.90 9.27 25.89
C LYS A 294 6.93 10.01 24.98
N VAL A 295 7.48 10.96 24.21
CA VAL A 295 6.78 11.62 23.10
C VAL A 295 7.35 11.11 21.79
N TYR A 296 6.46 10.80 20.86
CA TYR A 296 6.79 10.25 19.56
C TYR A 296 6.42 11.24 18.45
N GLY A 297 7.27 11.36 17.45
CA GLY A 297 6.93 12.00 16.18
C GLY A 297 6.36 10.98 15.19
N VAL A 298 5.28 11.34 14.50
CA VAL A 298 4.75 10.59 13.35
C VAL A 298 5.50 11.00 12.08
N GLU A 299 6.05 10.01 11.40
CA GLU A 299 6.46 10.08 9.99
C GLU A 299 5.37 9.42 9.14
N VAL A 300 4.69 10.20 8.30
CA VAL A 300 3.65 9.69 7.40
C VAL A 300 4.30 9.15 6.12
N MET A 301 4.13 7.85 5.86
CA MET A 301 4.81 7.12 4.78
C MET A 301 3.92 6.91 3.53
N GLY A 302 2.65 7.29 3.62
CA GLY A 302 1.64 7.18 2.57
C GLY A 302 0.34 7.86 3.01
N GLU A 303 -0.76 7.69 2.28
CA GLU A 303 -2.03 8.33 2.68
C GLU A 303 -2.56 7.79 4.01
N ASP A 304 -2.46 6.48 4.22
CA ASP A 304 -3.08 5.80 5.37
C ASP A 304 -2.09 5.13 6.33
N SER A 305 -0.78 5.37 6.20
CA SER A 305 0.26 4.69 6.99
C SER A 305 1.34 5.61 7.55
N GLY A 306 1.84 5.27 8.75
CA GLY A 306 2.85 6.05 9.44
C GLY A 306 3.74 5.22 10.36
N ILE A 307 4.86 5.82 10.75
CA ILE A 307 5.85 5.26 11.65
C ILE A 307 6.02 6.21 12.85
N LEU A 308 6.07 5.67 14.06
CA LEU A 308 6.37 6.44 15.26
C LEU A 308 7.86 6.38 15.59
N HIS A 309 8.46 7.54 15.77
CA HIS A 309 9.85 7.73 16.19
C HIS A 309 9.87 8.33 17.58
N TRP A 310 10.48 7.65 18.55
CA TRP A 310 10.65 8.26 19.86
C TRP A 310 11.61 9.43 19.73
N ILE A 311 11.25 10.57 20.32
CA ILE A 311 12.12 11.74 20.40
C ILE A 311 12.94 11.60 21.68
N ASP A 312 14.13 11.02 21.55
CA ASP A 312 15.10 10.82 22.62
C ASP A 312 15.84 12.14 22.91
N THR A 313 15.11 13.07 23.51
CA THR A 313 15.64 14.34 24.00
C THR A 313 14.99 14.69 25.34
N SER A 314 15.63 15.54 26.13
CA SER A 314 15.06 15.99 27.41
C SER A 314 13.89 16.95 27.17
N GLY A 315 12.95 17.03 28.13
CA GLY A 315 11.86 18.00 28.06
C GLY A 315 12.36 19.44 27.95
N ASP A 316 13.42 19.79 28.67
CA ASP A 316 14.04 21.12 28.62
C ASP A 316 14.62 21.42 27.24
N GLN A 317 15.30 20.45 26.62
CA GLN A 317 15.82 20.62 25.26
C GLN A 317 14.70 20.70 24.23
N ALA A 318 13.65 19.90 24.39
CA ALA A 318 12.47 19.95 23.52
C ALA A 318 11.80 21.33 23.55
N VAL A 319 11.67 21.94 24.72
CA VAL A 319 11.12 23.30 24.90
C VAL A 319 12.07 24.37 24.37
N ALA A 320 13.38 24.19 24.55
CA ALA A 320 14.38 25.11 23.99
C ALA A 320 14.35 25.12 22.45
N ASP A 321 14.18 23.95 21.83
CA ASP A 321 14.05 23.79 20.39
C ASP A 321 12.68 24.27 19.88
N ASP A 322 11.61 24.09 20.66
CA ASP A 322 10.24 24.43 20.32
C ASP A 322 9.43 24.83 21.58
N PRO A 323 9.24 26.14 21.84
CA PRO A 323 8.56 26.62 23.05
C PRO A 323 7.11 26.12 23.19
N ASP A 324 6.49 25.67 22.10
CA ASP A 324 5.13 25.12 22.09
C ASP A 324 5.11 23.58 22.08
N PHE A 325 6.25 22.92 22.27
CA PHE A 325 6.40 21.45 22.18
C PHE A 325 5.28 20.71 22.92
N PHE A 326 5.07 20.98 24.21
CA PHE A 326 4.06 20.29 25.00
C PHE A 326 2.61 20.67 24.64
N LYS A 327 2.38 21.82 24.00
CA LYS A 327 1.04 22.21 23.51
C LYS A 327 0.65 21.45 22.24
N LYS A 328 1.64 20.90 21.54
CA LYS A 328 1.49 20.12 20.31
C LYS A 328 1.30 18.63 20.58
N VAL A 329 1.62 18.13 21.78
CA VAL A 329 1.51 16.70 22.09
C VAL A 329 0.03 16.32 22.25
N PHE A 330 -0.41 15.38 21.43
CA PHE A 330 -1.75 14.78 21.54
C PHE A 330 -1.66 13.45 22.27
N CYS A 331 -2.62 13.23 23.18
CA CYS A 331 -2.84 11.92 23.76
C CYS A 331 -3.46 10.98 22.73
N VAL A 332 -2.89 9.79 22.62
CA VAL A 332 -3.46 8.67 21.86
C VAL A 332 -3.73 7.48 22.77
N ASN A 333 -4.66 6.61 22.37
CA ASN A 333 -4.90 5.34 23.05
C ASN A 333 -3.89 4.26 22.61
N SER A 334 -3.91 3.14 23.31
CA SER A 334 -3.01 2.01 23.06
C SER A 334 -3.26 1.36 21.70
N ASP A 335 -4.50 1.34 21.23
CA ASP A 335 -4.86 0.77 19.93
C ASP A 335 -4.24 1.55 18.77
N GLU A 336 -4.39 2.89 18.75
CA GLU A 336 -3.74 3.75 17.76
C GLU A 336 -2.21 3.67 17.91
N PHE A 337 -1.69 3.72 19.14
CA PHE A 337 -0.26 3.64 19.35
C PHE A 337 0.31 2.33 18.79
N ASN A 338 -0.33 1.18 19.03
CA ASN A 338 0.13 -0.13 18.54
C ASN A 338 -0.11 -0.34 17.05
N TRP A 339 -1.02 0.43 16.45
CA TRP A 339 -1.28 0.40 15.01
C TRP A 339 -0.06 0.88 14.21
N TYR A 340 0.67 1.87 14.71
CA TYR A 340 1.88 2.39 14.05
C TYR A 340 3.12 1.51 14.29
N SER A 341 3.82 1.18 13.22
CA SER A 341 5.19 0.65 13.27
C SER A 341 6.13 1.61 14.02
N LYS A 342 7.19 1.08 14.64
CA LYS A 342 8.21 1.89 15.34
C LYS A 342 9.47 2.02 14.48
N GLY A 343 9.93 3.25 14.31
CA GLY A 343 11.13 3.58 13.56
C GLY A 343 12.34 3.73 14.50
N SER A 344 13.46 4.18 13.93
CA SER A 344 14.61 4.61 14.72
C SER A 344 14.29 5.88 15.50
N ASP A 345 14.92 6.05 16.66
CA ASP A 345 14.71 7.24 17.49
C ASP A 345 15.20 8.51 16.79
N TYR A 346 14.50 9.61 17.04
CA TYR A 346 14.96 10.97 16.75
C TYR A 346 15.70 11.51 17.96
N THR A 347 16.74 12.30 17.73
CA THR A 347 17.55 12.96 18.77
C THR A 347 17.18 14.44 18.96
N SER A 348 16.28 14.99 18.13
CA SER A 348 15.74 16.35 18.27
C SER A 348 14.30 16.44 17.77
N VAL A 349 13.52 17.34 18.37
CA VAL A 349 12.16 17.70 17.93
C VAL A 349 12.11 18.31 16.53
N ASN A 350 13.26 18.73 15.97
CA ASN A 350 13.36 19.30 14.64
C ASN A 350 13.43 18.23 13.54
N GLN A 351 13.60 16.97 13.90
CA GLN A 351 13.52 15.85 12.97
C GLN A 351 12.08 15.40 12.69
N VAL A 352 11.12 15.83 13.52
CA VAL A 352 9.71 15.47 13.33
C VAL A 352 9.19 16.17 12.07
N PRO A 353 8.74 15.41 11.05
CA PRO A 353 8.24 16.01 9.82
C PRO A 353 7.01 16.88 10.08
N SER A 354 6.91 18.02 9.39
CA SER A 354 5.65 18.76 9.32
C SER A 354 4.74 18.04 8.36
N TYR A 355 3.60 17.55 8.83
CA TYR A 355 2.57 17.04 7.94
C TYR A 355 1.90 18.20 7.20
N SER A 356 1.98 18.18 5.88
CA SER A 356 1.20 19.03 4.98
C SER A 356 0.67 18.17 3.84
N ARG A 357 -0.61 18.31 3.52
CA ARG A 357 -1.22 17.67 2.36
C ARG A 357 -1.29 18.66 1.20
#